data_AF-A0AAE9SJN0-F1
#
_entry.id   AF-A0AAE9SJN0-F1
#
_cell.length_a   1.000
_cell.length_b   1.000
_cell.length_c   1.000
_cell.angle_alpha   90.00
_cell.angle_beta   90.00
_cell.angle_gamma   90.00
#
_symmetry.space_group_name_H-M   'P 1'
#
loop_
_entity.id
_entity.type
_entity.pdbx_description
1 polymer ?
#
loop_
_entity_poly.entity_id
_entity_poly.type
_entity_poly.pdbx_seq_one_letter_code
_entity_poly.pdbx_strand_id
1 'polypeptide(L)'
;MIEILALVFLGKKIAELAGEKGESPNKWRGIMIGSWFGAEILGIVIFASTIGIGDDTIFPAAMVGLVCGLTSYFVVRSILTSKPDAVKELS
;
A
#
# COMPACT_ATOMS: atom_id res chain seq x y z
N MET A 1 -1.68 14.37 7.12
CA MET A 1 -2.77 14.04 8.08
C MET A 1 -3.89 13.23 7.42
N ILE A 2 -4.25 13.54 6.17
CA ILE A 2 -5.21 12.73 5.39
C ILE A 2 -4.66 11.32 5.10
N GLU A 3 -3.35 11.13 4.90
CA GLU A 3 -2.80 9.77 4.69
C GLU A 3 -3.08 8.83 5.86
N ILE A 4 -3.09 9.33 7.11
CA ILE A 4 -3.37 8.48 8.27
C ILE A 4 -4.81 7.96 8.23
N LEU A 5 -5.77 8.81 7.84
CA LEU A 5 -7.16 8.40 7.67
C LEU A 5 -7.29 7.38 6.54
N ALA A 6 -6.59 7.59 5.42
CA ALA A 6 -6.54 6.64 4.31
C ALA A 6 -5.94 5.29 4.75
N LEU A 7 -4.81 5.28 5.47
CA LEU A 7 -4.16 4.07 5.98
C LEU A 7 -5.06 3.30 6.97
N VAL A 8 -5.79 4.00 7.83
CA VAL A 8 -6.74 3.36 8.74
C VAL A 8 -7.90 2.73 7.96
N PHE A 9 -8.48 3.45 7.01
CA PHE A 9 -9.60 2.95 6.21
C PHE A 9 -9.19 1.78 5.30
N LEU A 10 -8.14 1.96 4.50
CA LEU A 10 -7.62 0.95 3.57
C LEU A 10 -7.04 -0.25 4.32
N GLY A 11 -6.43 -0.02 5.49
CA GLY A 11 -5.88 -1.08 6.33
C GLY A 11 -6.97 -1.98 6.90
N LYS A 12 -8.14 -1.41 7.25
CA LYS A 12 -9.33 -2.20 7.61
C LYS A 12 -9.82 -3.04 6.42
N LYS A 13 -9.86 -2.47 5.21
CA LYS A 13 -10.27 -3.21 4.00
C LYS A 13 -9.35 -4.37 3.64
N ILE A 14 -8.04 -4.20 3.78
CA ILE A 14 -7.10 -5.32 3.60
C ILE A 14 -7.27 -6.38 4.68
N ALA A 15 -7.50 -5.97 5.93
CA ALA A 15 -7.72 -6.91 7.03
C ALA A 15 -9.00 -7.74 6.85
N GLU A 16 -10.10 -7.10 6.43
CA GLU A 16 -11.36 -7.76 6.05
C GLU A 16 -11.13 -8.79 4.95
N LEU A 17 -10.50 -8.38 3.84
CA LEU A 17 -10.18 -9.27 2.72
C LEU A 17 -9.27 -10.45 3.14
N ALA A 18 -8.33 -10.22 4.04
CA ALA A 18 -7.46 -11.29 4.53
C ALA A 18 -8.25 -12.33 5.33
N GLY A 19 -9.19 -11.87 6.17
CA GLY A 19 -10.10 -12.76 6.90
C GLY A 19 -10.95 -13.62 5.96
N GLU A 20 -11.50 -13.04 4.90
CA GLU A 20 -12.26 -13.77 3.86
C GLU A 20 -11.42 -14.84 3.16
N LYS A 21 -10.12 -14.57 2.99
CA LYS A 21 -9.14 -15.49 2.41
C LYS A 21 -8.56 -16.51 3.39
N GLY A 22 -8.96 -16.49 4.67
CA GLY A 22 -8.40 -17.34 5.72
C GLY A 22 -6.98 -16.99 6.15
N GLU A 23 -6.51 -15.80 5.77
CA GLU A 23 -5.21 -15.25 6.15
C GLU A 23 -5.32 -14.38 7.40
N SER A 24 -4.20 -14.17 8.12
CA SER A 24 -4.19 -13.35 9.33
C SER A 24 -4.46 -11.86 9.02
N PRO A 25 -5.56 -11.25 9.51
CA PRO A 25 -5.89 -9.86 9.24
C PRO A 25 -4.82 -8.87 9.71
N ASN A 26 -4.22 -9.13 10.88
CA ASN A 26 -3.21 -8.27 11.48
C ASN A 26 -1.90 -8.28 10.66
N LYS A 27 -1.51 -9.44 10.14
CA LYS A 27 -0.33 -9.59 9.28
C LYS A 27 -0.49 -8.75 8.01
N TRP A 28 -1.62 -8.88 7.32
CA TRP A 28 -1.88 -8.18 6.07
C TRP A 28 -2.06 -6.68 6.24
N ARG A 29 -2.65 -6.25 7.37
CA ARG A 29 -2.68 -4.83 7.74
C ARG A 29 -1.28 -4.26 7.94
N GLY A 30 -0.40 -4.98 8.63
CA GLY A 30 1.01 -4.59 8.81
C GLY A 30 1.76 -4.50 7.48
N ILE A 31 1.59 -5.49 6.60
CA ILE A 31 2.17 -5.48 5.25
C ILE A 31 1.69 -4.25 4.47
N MET A 32 0.39 -3.95 4.46
CA MET A 32 -0.13 -2.77 3.76
C MET A 32 0.51 -1.47 4.25
N ILE A 33 0.57 -1.25 5.57
CA ILE A 33 1.15 -0.04 6.14
C ILE A 33 2.64 0.05 5.78
N GLY A 34 3.40 -1.04 5.91
CA GLY A 34 4.81 -1.09 5.53
C GLY A 34 5.03 -0.84 4.03
N SER A 35 4.21 -1.44 3.17
CA SER A 35 4.25 -1.24 1.72
C SER A 35 3.92 0.19 1.32
N TRP A 36 2.99 0.86 2.02
CA TRP A 36 2.65 2.26 1.77
C TRP A 36 3.86 3.17 1.98
N PHE A 37 4.44 3.13 3.19
CA PHE A 37 5.62 3.94 3.51
C PHE A 37 6.82 3.59 2.63
N GLY A 38 7.03 2.30 2.36
CA GLY A 38 8.11 1.84 1.47
C GLY A 38 7.94 2.38 0.04
N ALA A 39 6.72 2.38 -0.48
CA ALA A 39 6.42 2.89 -1.82
C ALA A 39 6.51 4.41 -1.91
N GLU A 40 6.13 5.16 -0.86
CA GLU A 40 6.33 6.62 -0.80
C GLU A 40 7.80 6.99 -0.90
N ILE A 41 8.65 6.34 -0.10
CA ILE A 41 10.09 6.57 -0.11
C ILE A 41 10.68 6.19 -1.48
N LEU A 42 10.31 5.02 -2.02
CA LEU A 42 10.76 4.60 -3.35
C LEU A 42 10.34 5.58 -4.44
N GLY A 43 9.10 6.07 -4.41
CA GLY A 43 8.61 7.07 -5.36
C GLY A 43 9.41 8.37 -5.33
N ILE A 44 9.70 8.87 -4.12
CA ILE A 44 10.54 10.07 -3.94
C ILE A 44 11.97 9.81 -4.43
N VAL A 45 12.56 8.66 -4.12
CA VAL A 45 13.93 8.31 -4.57
C VAL A 45 14.00 8.21 -6.08
N ILE A 46 13.02 7.54 -6.71
CA ILE A 46 12.94 7.44 -8.17
C ILE A 46 12.80 8.83 -8.79
N PHE A 47 11.90 9.67 -8.26
CA PHE A 47 11.73 11.04 -8.73
C PHE A 47 13.03 11.85 -8.59
N ALA A 48 13.68 11.80 -7.42
CA ALA A 48 14.95 12.48 -7.17
C ALA A 48 16.05 12.02 -8.13
N SER A 49 16.11 10.73 -8.44
CA SER A 49 17.11 10.17 -9.36
C SER A 49 16.86 10.51 -10.84
N THR A 50 15.63 10.88 -11.21
CA THR A 50 15.24 11.11 -12.61
C THR A 50 15.08 12.58 -12.96
N ILE A 51 14.50 13.37 -12.06
CA ILE A 51 14.23 14.81 -12.25
C ILE A 51 15.20 15.66 -11.43
N GLY A 52 15.71 15.14 -10.31
CA GLY A 52 16.43 15.93 -9.29
C GLY A 52 15.48 16.54 -8.26
N ILE A 53 16.03 16.90 -7.08
CA ILE A 53 15.31 17.68 -6.06
C ILE A 53 15.95 19.06 -5.92
N GLY A 54 15.15 20.09 -6.19
CA GLY A 54 15.35 21.49 -5.84
C GLY A 54 14.03 22.13 -5.41
N ASP A 55 14.05 23.41 -5.05
CA ASP A 55 12.93 24.10 -4.39
C ASP A 55 11.59 23.97 -5.13
N ASP A 56 11.60 24.05 -6.46
CA ASP A 56 10.38 23.96 -7.30
C ASP A 56 9.83 22.53 -7.45
N THR A 57 10.62 21.52 -7.09
CA THR A 57 10.32 20.10 -7.34
C THR A 57 9.95 19.32 -6.08
N ILE A 58 10.04 19.94 -4.90
CA ILE A 58 9.70 19.32 -3.61
C ILE A 58 8.23 18.89 -3.59
N PHE A 59 7.33 19.77 -4.04
CA PHE A 59 5.90 19.47 -4.07
C PHE A 59 5.57 18.34 -5.07
N PRO A 60 6.03 18.37 -6.33
CA PRO A 60 5.93 17.24 -7.24
C PRO A 60 6.49 15.92 -6.69
N ALA A 61 7.65 15.94 -6.04
CA ALA A 61 8.25 14.74 -5.44
C ALA A 61 7.33 14.12 -4.37
N ALA A 62 6.76 14.96 -3.50
CA ALA A 62 5.81 14.51 -2.47
C ALA A 62 4.53 13.90 -3.09
N MET A 63 4.03 14.49 -4.19
CA MET A 63 2.88 13.93 -4.91
C MET A 63 3.18 12.58 -5.54
N VAL A 64 4.37 12.41 -6.14
CA VAL A 64 4.79 11.11 -6.69
C VAL A 64 4.90 10.06 -5.58
N GLY A 65 5.51 10.41 -4.44
CA GLY A 65 5.54 9.54 -3.27
C GLY A 65 4.14 9.08 -2.87
N LEU A 66 3.22 10.02 -2.68
CA LEU A 66 1.84 9.73 -2.28
C LEU A 66 1.10 8.82 -3.29
N VAL A 67 1.28 9.05 -4.59
CA VAL A 67 0.71 8.18 -5.64
C VAL A 67 1.31 6.78 -5.59
N CYS A 68 2.61 6.64 -5.35
CA CYS A 68 3.25 5.35 -5.15
C CYS A 68 2.71 4.64 -3.90
N GLY A 69 2.55 5.35 -2.78
CA GLY A 69 1.91 4.86 -1.55
C GLY A 69 0.51 4.30 -1.83
N LEU A 70 -0.33 5.07 -2.51
CA LEU A 70 -1.67 4.64 -2.92
C LEU A 70 -1.64 3.43 -3.86
N THR A 71 -0.71 3.40 -4.81
CA THR A 71 -0.55 2.28 -5.75
C THR A 71 -0.18 0.98 -5.01
N SER A 72 0.63 1.07 -3.96
CA SER A 72 1.01 -0.09 -3.14
C SER A 72 -0.19 -0.81 -2.52
N TYR A 73 -1.25 -0.08 -2.16
CA TYR A 73 -2.49 -0.69 -1.67
C TYR A 73 -3.10 -1.63 -2.72
N PHE A 74 -3.16 -1.22 -3.98
CA PHE A 74 -3.70 -2.05 -5.06
C PHE A 74 -2.82 -3.27 -5.32
N VAL A 75 -1.50 -3.12 -5.24
CA VAL A 75 -0.56 -4.25 -5.35
C VAL A 75 -0.78 -5.25 -4.22
N VAL A 76 -0.82 -4.79 -2.96
CA VAL A 76 -1.06 -5.65 -1.79
C VAL A 76 -2.43 -6.34 -1.90
N ARG A 77 -3.47 -5.60 -2.28
CA ARG A 77 -4.82 -6.14 -2.51
C ARG A 77 -4.81 -7.21 -3.61
N SER A 78 -4.10 -6.98 -4.72
CA SER A 78 -4.00 -7.95 -5.81
C SER A 78 -3.33 -9.23 -5.35
N ILE A 79 -2.19 -9.14 -4.65
CA ILE A 79 -1.47 -10.31 -4.11
C ILE A 79 -2.37 -11.11 -3.18
N LEU A 80 -3.10 -10.44 -2.29
CA LEU A 80 -4.02 -11.09 -1.37
C LEU A 80 -5.22 -11.72 -2.09
N THR A 81 -5.76 -11.05 -3.11
CA THR A 81 -6.89 -11.56 -3.89
C THR A 81 -6.52 -12.80 -4.70
N SER A 82 -5.27 -12.89 -5.18
CA SER A 82 -4.74 -14.04 -5.91
C SER A 82 -4.53 -15.28 -5.04
N LYS A 83 -4.63 -15.18 -3.70
CA LYS A 83 -4.58 -16.36 -2.84
C LYS A 83 -5.87 -17.19 -2.96
N PRO A 84 -5.76 -18.53 -2.85
CA PRO A 84 -6.91 -19.42 -2.81
C PRO A 84 -7.88 -19.02 -1.69
N ASP A 85 -9.18 -19.17 -1.94
CA ASP A 85 -10.18 -18.98 -0.89
C ASP A 85 -10.12 -20.15 0.08
N ALA A 86 -10.09 -19.87 1.39
CA ALA A 86 -10.13 -20.90 2.43
C ALA A 86 -11.38 -21.81 2.33
N VAL A 87 -12.45 -21.33 1.70
CA VAL A 87 -13.70 -22.09 1.52
C VAL A 87 -13.55 -23.26 0.53
N LYS A 88 -12.56 -23.22 -0.38
CA LYS A 88 -12.39 -24.28 -1.40
C LYS A 88 -11.61 -25.51 -0.94
N GLU A 89 -10.88 -25.45 0.18
CA GLU A 89 -10.09 -26.61 0.65
C GLU A 89 -10.89 -27.58 1.54
N LEU A 90 -12.14 -27.26 1.86
CA LEU A 90 -13.02 -28.08 2.72
C LEU A 90 -14.18 -28.77 1.96
N SER A 91 -14.21 -28.69 0.62
CA SER A 91 -15.20 -29.36 -0.25
C SER A 91 -14.55 -30.45 -1.10
#